data_AF-A0A2W4CPR6-F1
#
_entry.id   AF-A0A2W4CPR6-F1
#
_cell.length_a   1.000
_cell.length_b   1.000
_cell.length_c   1.000
_cell.angle_alpha   90.00
_cell.angle_beta   90.00
_cell.angle_gamma   90.00
#
_symmetry.space_group_name_H-M   'P 1'
#
loop_
_entity.id
_entity.type
_entity.pdbx_description
1 polymer ?
#
loop_
_entity_poly.entity_id
_entity_poly.type
_entity_poly.pdbx_seq_one_letter_code
_entity_poly.pdbx_strand_id
1 'polypeptide(L)'
;MAEHETSYDAIVRTEIAIEILNQARAIVTARVYELEDTDPAAAVALRQRRRGLIDVQQSLSADDRDAVEDVIAVWGPRVQEEIRFWAEF
;
A
#
# COMPACT_ATOMS: atom_id res chain seq x y z
N MET A 1 0.67 -12.89 33.69
CA MET A 1 0.27 -12.15 32.48
C MET A 1 1.49 -12.19 31.58
N ALA A 2 1.46 -12.96 30.50
CA ALA A 2 2.55 -12.97 29.54
C ALA A 2 2.38 -11.74 28.66
N GLU A 3 3.17 -10.70 28.90
CA GLU A 3 3.38 -9.63 27.92
C GLU A 3 3.89 -10.33 26.65
N HIS A 4 3.07 -10.36 25.61
CA HIS A 4 3.56 -10.69 24.27
C HIS A 4 4.40 -9.50 23.84
N GLU A 5 5.72 -9.61 24.03
CA GLU A 5 6.65 -8.64 23.48
C GLU A 5 6.58 -8.77 21.95
N THR A 6 5.95 -7.79 21.29
CA THR A 6 5.96 -7.68 19.83
C THR A 6 7.41 -7.67 19.38
N SER A 7 7.81 -8.69 18.63
CA SER A 7 9.21 -8.84 18.22
C SER A 7 9.66 -7.65 17.37
N TYR A 8 10.91 -7.22 17.54
CA TYR A 8 11.53 -6.22 16.68
C TYR A 8 11.39 -6.55 15.19
N ASP A 9 11.48 -7.84 14.83
CA ASP A 9 11.24 -8.30 13.45
C ASP A 9 9.83 -7.95 12.97
N ALA A 10 8.81 -8.21 13.79
CA ALA A 10 7.42 -7.92 13.43
C ALA A 10 7.16 -6.43 13.21
N ILE A 11 7.78 -5.57 14.03
CA ILE A 11 7.74 -4.11 13.86
C ILE A 11 8.39 -3.73 12.52
N VAL A 12 9.61 -4.23 12.25
CA VAL A 12 10.33 -3.93 11.01
C VAL A 12 9.54 -4.39 9.78
N ARG A 13 8.96 -5.59 9.80
CA ARG A 13 8.12 -6.10 8.70
C ARG A 13 6.90 -5.20 8.48
N THR A 14 6.26 -4.75 9.56
CA THR A 14 5.11 -3.82 9.47
C THR A 14 5.50 -2.50 8.81
N GLU A 15 6.63 -1.91 9.19
CA GLU A 15 7.15 -0.69 8.56
C GLU A 15 7.48 -0.88 7.08
N ILE A 16 8.04 -2.04 6.70
CA ILE A 16 8.28 -2.38 5.28
C ILE A 16 6.96 -2.45 4.50
N ALA A 17 5.93 -3.10 5.05
CA ALA A 17 4.62 -3.16 4.41
C ALA A 17 3.98 -1.77 4.25
N ILE A 18 4.09 -0.93 5.27
CA ILE A 18 3.63 0.46 5.23
C ILE A 18 4.36 1.26 4.13
N GLU A 19 5.67 1.12 4.03
CA GLU A 19 6.47 1.80 3.01
C GLU A 19 6.09 1.37 1.60
N ILE A 20 5.86 0.07 1.38
CA ILE A 20 5.37 -0.45 0.09
C ILE A 20 4.01 0.20 -0.26
N LEU A 21 3.08 0.29 0.69
CA LEU A 21 1.78 0.94 0.45
C LEU A 21 1.93 2.45 0.20
N ASN A 22 2.88 3.12 0.84
CA ASN A 22 3.20 4.52 0.55
C ASN A 22 3.72 4.71 -0.89
N GLN A 23 4.58 3.82 -1.37
CA GLN A 23 5.06 3.82 -2.75
C GLN A 23 3.91 3.60 -3.74
N ALA A 24 3.03 2.63 -3.49
CA ALA A 24 1.81 2.44 -4.27
C ALA A 24 0.95 3.72 -4.33
N ARG A 25 0.75 4.38 -3.17
CA ARG A 25 0.01 5.65 -3.11
C ARG A 25 0.70 6.79 -3.86
N ALA A 26 2.02 6.82 -3.90
CA ALA A 26 2.79 7.81 -4.66
C ALA A 26 2.60 7.62 -6.17
N ILE A 27 2.71 6.38 -6.67
CA ILE A 27 2.44 6.02 -8.08
C ILE A 27 1.04 6.48 -8.49
N VAL A 28 0.03 6.17 -7.66
CA VAL A 28 -1.37 6.57 -7.93
C VAL A 28 -1.54 8.08 -7.92
N THR A 29 -0.87 8.77 -7.00
CA THR A 29 -0.93 10.24 -6.91
C THR A 29 -0.33 10.89 -8.16
N ALA A 30 0.79 10.39 -8.67
CA ALA A 30 1.38 10.89 -9.91
C ALA A 30 0.40 10.76 -11.08
N ARG A 31 -0.24 9.60 -11.26
CA ARG A 31 -1.22 9.39 -12.33
C ARG A 31 -2.48 10.22 -12.17
N VAL A 32 -2.92 10.50 -10.94
CA VAL A 32 -4.04 11.42 -10.69
C VAL A 32 -3.72 12.80 -11.27
N TYR A 33 -2.52 13.35 -11.02
CA TYR A 33 -2.13 14.64 -11.55
C TYR A 33 -2.05 14.67 -13.08
N GLU A 34 -1.60 13.58 -13.71
CA GLU A 34 -1.60 13.46 -15.18
C GLU A 34 -3.02 13.49 -15.79
N LEU A 35 -4.01 12.95 -15.06
CA LEU A 35 -5.38 12.82 -15.52
C LEU A 35 -6.28 13.99 -15.10
N GLU A 36 -5.85 14.84 -14.17
CA GLU A 36 -6.69 15.89 -13.59
C GLU A 36 -7.34 16.82 -14.63
N ASP A 37 -6.59 17.18 -15.68
CA ASP A 37 -7.06 18.08 -16.73
C ASP A 37 -7.63 17.35 -17.96
N THR A 38 -7.28 16.08 -18.16
CA THR A 38 -7.60 15.32 -19.38
C THR A 38 -8.72 14.31 -19.20
N ASP A 39 -8.81 13.68 -18.04
CA ASP A 39 -9.89 12.76 -17.64
C ASP A 39 -10.17 12.89 -16.13
N PRO A 40 -10.94 13.93 -15.74
CA PRO A 40 -11.26 14.17 -14.34
C PRO A 40 -12.02 13.00 -13.68
N ALA A 41 -12.79 12.24 -14.45
CA ALA A 41 -13.53 11.09 -13.94
C ALA A 41 -12.58 9.95 -13.54
N ALA A 42 -11.61 9.62 -14.40
CA ALA A 42 -10.56 8.67 -14.06
C ALA A 42 -9.71 9.13 -12.88
N ALA A 43 -9.38 10.43 -12.80
CA ALA A 43 -8.67 11.00 -11.66
C ALA A 43 -9.46 10.85 -10.34
N VAL A 44 -10.78 11.03 -10.33
CA VAL A 44 -11.63 10.80 -9.15
C VAL A 44 -11.63 9.32 -8.74
N ALA A 45 -11.77 8.40 -9.70
CA ALA A 45 -11.74 6.96 -9.42
C ALA A 45 -10.40 6.53 -8.77
N LEU A 46 -9.28 7.05 -9.28
CA LEU A 46 -7.96 6.78 -8.69
C LEU A 46 -7.80 7.36 -7.29
N ARG A 47 -8.35 8.54 -7.01
CA ARG A 47 -8.36 9.10 -5.64
C ARG A 47 -9.12 8.20 -4.65
N GLN A 48 -10.22 7.58 -5.09
CA GLN A 48 -10.95 6.62 -4.27
C GLN A 48 -10.13 5.35 -4.01
N ARG A 49 -9.51 4.77 -5.04
CA ARG A 49 -8.62 3.61 -4.87
C ARG A 49 -7.42 3.92 -3.96
N ARG A 50 -6.82 5.10 -4.09
CA ARG A 50 -5.76 5.58 -3.19
C ARG A 50 -6.22 5.66 -1.73
N ARG A 51 -7.50 5.97 -1.48
CA ARG A 51 -8.06 5.94 -0.12
C ARG A 51 -8.11 4.51 0.40
N GLY A 52 -8.54 3.54 -0.42
CA GLY A 52 -8.51 2.12 -0.05
C GLY A 52 -7.12 1.63 0.39
N LEU A 53 -6.04 2.10 -0.26
CA LEU A 53 -4.67 1.80 0.18
C LEU A 53 -4.34 2.35 1.58
N ILE A 54 -4.90 3.50 1.96
CA ILE A 54 -4.76 4.05 3.32
C ILE A 54 -5.50 3.17 4.32
N ASP A 55 -6.70 2.70 3.96
CA ASP A 55 -7.49 1.84 4.84
C ASP A 55 -6.76 0.51 5.09
N VAL A 56 -6.13 -0.07 4.05
CA VAL A 56 -5.27 -1.25 4.20
C VAL A 56 -4.09 -0.96 5.12
N GLN A 57 -3.38 0.16 4.91
CA GLN A 57 -2.26 0.56 5.76
C GLN A 57 -2.68 0.73 7.23
N GLN A 58 -3.85 1.30 7.49
CA GLN A 58 -4.38 1.50 8.84
C GLN A 58 -4.84 0.21 9.52
N SER A 59 -5.13 -0.84 8.74
CA SER A 59 -5.44 -2.17 9.28
C SER A 59 -4.22 -3.00 9.67
N LEU A 60 -3.01 -2.61 9.22
CA LEU A 60 -1.80 -3.35 9.54
C LEU A 60 -1.42 -3.20 11.00
N SER A 61 -1.04 -4.33 11.61
CA SER A 61 -0.54 -4.41 12.98
C SER A 61 0.63 -5.36 13.04
N ALA A 62 1.63 -5.05 13.87
CA ALA A 62 2.75 -5.95 14.12
C ALA A 62 2.34 -7.25 14.84
N ASP A 63 1.14 -7.28 15.42
CA ASP A 63 0.56 -8.49 16.02
C ASP A 63 -0.13 -9.40 14.97
N ASP A 64 -0.37 -8.89 13.76
CA ASP A 64 -0.95 -9.64 12.64
C ASP A 64 0.09 -9.83 11.53
N ARG A 65 0.97 -10.81 11.77
CA ARG A 65 2.07 -11.12 10.84
C ARG A 65 1.55 -11.52 9.46
N ASP A 66 0.49 -12.32 9.39
CA ASP A 66 0.01 -12.87 8.12
C ASP A 66 -0.49 -11.73 7.21
N ALA A 67 -1.25 -10.77 7.75
CA ALA A 67 -1.69 -9.61 6.98
C ALA A 67 -0.51 -8.74 6.49
N VAL A 68 0.52 -8.54 7.33
CA VAL A 68 1.73 -7.78 6.96
C VAL A 68 2.49 -8.49 5.83
N GLU A 69 2.71 -9.79 5.96
CA GLU A 69 3.43 -10.61 4.98
C GLU A 69 2.70 -10.69 3.64
N ASP A 70 1.37 -10.83 3.67
CA ASP A 70 0.54 -10.82 2.46
C ASP A 70 0.66 -9.49 1.71
N VAL A 71 0.66 -8.35 2.43
CA VAL A 71 0.87 -7.05 1.80
C VAL A 71 2.24 -6.97 1.14
N ILE A 72 3.31 -7.42 1.81
CA ILE A 72 4.67 -7.41 1.26
C ILE A 72 4.74 -8.29 0.00
N ALA A 73 4.19 -9.50 0.06
CA ALA A 73 4.24 -10.46 -1.04
C ALA A 73 3.46 -9.97 -2.27
N VAL A 74 2.28 -9.36 -2.07
CA VAL A 74 1.44 -8.87 -3.16
C VAL A 74 1.96 -7.55 -3.72
N TRP A 75 2.25 -6.58 -2.87
CA TRP A 75 2.53 -5.21 -3.31
C TRP A 75 4.01 -4.94 -3.57
N GLY A 76 4.92 -5.66 -2.90
CA GLY A 76 6.36 -5.46 -3.06
C GLY A 76 6.82 -5.56 -4.51
N PRO A 77 6.49 -6.63 -5.25
CA PRO A 77 6.82 -6.74 -6.67
C PRO A 77 6.08 -5.72 -7.55
N ARG A 78 4.85 -5.34 -7.19
CA ARG A 78 4.03 -4.41 -7.98
C ARG A 78 4.63 -3.01 -8.01
N VAL A 79 5.06 -2.49 -6.86
CA VAL A 79 5.58 -1.12 -6.77
C VAL A 79 6.96 -0.95 -7.43
N GLN A 80 7.65 -2.05 -7.71
CA GLN A 80 8.94 -2.05 -8.44
C GLN A 80 8.77 -1.96 -9.96
N GLU A 81 7.60 -2.34 -10.48
CA GLU A 81 7.36 -2.45 -11.92
C GLU A 81 6.07 -1.71 -12.28
N GLU A 82 6.18 -0.48 -12.78
CA GLU A 82 5.01 0.38 -13.03
C GLU A 82 4.00 -0.24 -14.02
N ILE A 83 4.46 -0.94 -15.05
CA ILE A 83 3.58 -1.64 -16.00
C ILE A 83 2.74 -2.70 -15.28
N ARG A 84 3.38 -3.49 -14.41
CA ARG A 84 2.72 -4.52 -13.63
C ARG A 84 1.79 -3.92 -12.58
N PHE A 85 2.20 -2.84 -11.94
CA PHE A 85 1.37 -2.08 -11.00
C PHE A 85 0.02 -1.77 -11.64
N TRP A 86 0.02 -1.09 -12.79
CA TRP A 86 -1.22 -0.67 -13.44
C TRP A 86 -2.04 -1.81 -14.03
N ALA A 87 -1.41 -2.93 -14.41
CA ALA A 87 -2.13 -4.11 -14.88
C ALA A 87 -2.91 -4.81 -13.76
N GLU A 88 -2.48 -4.69 -12.50
CA GLU A 88 -3.04 -5.41 -11.35
C GLU A 88 -3.75 -4.49 -10.32
N PHE A 89 -3.95 -3.20 -10.63
CA PHE A 89 -4.48 -2.16 -9.72
C PHE A 89 -5.93 -1.72 -10.01
#